data_AF-A0A7X9BKL1-F1
#
_entry.id   AF-A0A7X9BKL1-F1
#
_cell.length_a   1.000
_cell.length_b   1.000
_cell.length_c   1.000
_cell.angle_alpha   90.00
_cell.angle_beta   90.00
_cell.angle_gamma   90.00
#
_symmetry.space_group_name_H-M   'P 1'
#
loop_
_entity.id
_entity.type
_entity.pdbx_description
1 polymer ?
#
loop_
_entity_poly.entity_id
_entity_poly.type
_entity_poly.pdbx_seq_one_letter_code
_entity_poly.pdbx_strand_id
1 'polypeptide(L)'
;MYKKCIKSYGKAYVKTVLGTGEKKLAPSEKAAYTKTNRSLHYMRDMEEGEIIQEKDISILRTEKILTVGESPEFLSLFVGSRLQTKVISGEGALIEQLIAKGNHEK
;
A
#
# COMPACT_ATOMS: atom_id res chain seq x y z
N MET A 1 32.56 -20.58 -1.27
CA MET A 1 31.58 -20.29 -2.34
C MET A 1 32.05 -19.19 -3.30
N TYR A 2 32.31 -17.96 -2.83
CA TYR A 2 32.77 -16.82 -3.66
C TYR A 2 33.96 -17.12 -4.61
N LYS A 3 35.05 -17.72 -4.10
CA LYS A 3 36.22 -18.11 -4.91
C LYS A 3 35.89 -19.09 -6.04
N LYS A 4 34.94 -19.99 -5.83
CA LYS A 4 34.47 -20.96 -6.84
C LYS A 4 33.71 -20.23 -7.95
N CYS A 5 32.85 -19.27 -7.61
CA CYS A 5 32.13 -18.47 -8.60
C CYS A 5 33.06 -17.61 -9.46
N ILE A 6 34.12 -17.02 -8.88
CA ILE A 6 35.13 -16.28 -9.67
C ILE A 6 35.82 -17.20 -10.68
N LYS A 7 36.16 -18.44 -10.26
CA LYS A 7 36.80 -19.42 -11.15
C LYS A 7 35.88 -19.84 -12.31
N SER A 8 34.57 -19.95 -12.08
CA SER A 8 33.60 -20.42 -13.08
C SER A 8 33.04 -19.32 -13.99
N TYR A 9 32.90 -18.08 -13.50
CA TYR A 9 32.17 -17.01 -14.20
C TYR A 9 32.97 -15.70 -14.37
N GLY A 10 34.18 -15.62 -13.81
CA GLY A 10 35.03 -14.44 -13.89
C GLY A 10 34.71 -13.39 -12.82
N LYS A 11 35.76 -12.68 -12.37
CA LYS A 11 35.68 -11.72 -11.27
C LYS A 11 34.75 -10.54 -11.55
N ALA A 12 34.74 -10.03 -12.78
CA ALA A 12 33.94 -8.88 -13.17
C ALA A 12 32.44 -9.16 -13.05
N TYR A 13 31.99 -10.27 -13.63
CA TYR A 13 30.59 -10.69 -13.59
C TYR A 13 30.10 -10.93 -12.15
N VAL A 14 30.87 -11.67 -11.35
CA VAL A 14 30.54 -11.94 -9.95
C VAL A 14 30.42 -10.64 -9.14
N LYS A 15 31.29 -9.65 -9.39
CA LYS A 15 31.22 -8.35 -8.72
C LYS A 15 29.97 -7.55 -9.12
N THR A 16 29.56 -7.62 -10.39
CA THR A 16 28.34 -6.96 -10.88
C THR A 16 27.09 -7.55 -10.23
N VAL A 17 26.98 -8.87 -10.14
CA VAL A 17 25.80 -9.55 -9.54
C VAL A 17 25.72 -9.33 -8.02
N LEU A 18 26.85 -9.23 -7.33
CA LEU A 18 26.88 -8.90 -5.90
C LEU A 18 26.29 -7.51 -5.59
N GLY A 19 26.42 -6.57 -6.53
CA GLY A 19 25.88 -5.22 -6.37
C GLY A 19 26.57 -4.42 -5.26
N THR A 20 25.81 -3.50 -4.65
CA THR A 20 26.33 -2.49 -3.70
C THR A 20 25.93 -2.72 -2.25
N GLY A 21 25.08 -3.71 -1.95
CA GLY A 21 24.52 -3.92 -0.61
C GLY A 21 23.47 -2.88 -0.18
N GLU A 22 23.15 -1.92 -1.05
CA GLU A 22 22.12 -0.91 -0.81
C GLU A 22 20.72 -1.50 -0.99
N LYS A 23 19.80 -1.21 -0.05
CA LYS A 23 18.38 -1.53 -0.21
C LYS A 23 17.71 -0.52 -1.13
N LYS A 24 17.53 -0.88 -2.39
CA LYS A 24 16.82 -0.06 -3.40
C LYS A 24 15.93 -0.94 -4.27
N LEU A 25 14.82 -0.37 -4.73
CA LEU A 25 13.96 -1.04 -5.71
C LEU A 25 14.69 -1.14 -7.05
N ALA A 26 14.64 -2.32 -7.67
CA ALA A 26 15.08 -2.47 -9.03
C ALA A 26 14.16 -1.66 -9.97
N PRO A 27 14.68 -1.16 -11.12
CA PRO A 27 13.86 -0.42 -12.08
C PRO A 27 12.59 -1.18 -12.51
N SER A 28 12.68 -2.50 -12.66
CA SER A 28 11.56 -3.37 -13.00
C SER A 28 10.52 -3.51 -11.89
N GLU A 29 10.89 -3.30 -10.63
CA GLU A 29 9.99 -3.44 -9.47
C GLU A 29 9.18 -2.17 -9.22
N LYS A 30 9.71 -0.98 -9.57
CA LYS A 30 9.13 0.32 -9.20
C LYS A 30 7.63 0.45 -9.49
N ALA A 31 7.19 0.03 -10.68
CA ALA A 31 5.80 0.20 -11.11
C ALA A 31 4.81 -0.76 -10.41
N ALA A 32 5.31 -1.89 -9.91
CA ALA A 32 4.50 -2.94 -9.29
C ALA A 32 4.58 -2.90 -7.75
N TYR A 33 5.66 -2.34 -7.19
CA TYR A 33 5.98 -2.44 -5.76
C TYR A 33 4.85 -1.93 -4.85
N THR A 34 4.21 -0.81 -5.20
CA THR A 34 3.08 -0.28 -4.40
C THR A 34 1.77 -1.03 -4.62
N LYS A 35 1.65 -1.78 -5.72
CA LYS A 35 0.43 -2.53 -6.09
C LYS A 35 0.39 -3.96 -5.53
N THR A 36 1.52 -4.47 -5.03
CA THR A 36 1.59 -5.79 -4.39
C THR A 36 1.54 -5.70 -2.87
N ASN A 37 1.70 -4.50 -2.32
CA ASN A 37 1.52 -4.22 -0.89
C ASN A 37 0.03 -4.25 -0.54
N ARG A 38 -0.26 -4.53 0.73
CA ARG A 38 -1.62 -4.37 1.25
C ARG A 38 -1.86 -2.89 1.53
N SER A 39 -3.05 -2.42 1.19
CA SER A 39 -3.53 -1.06 1.43
C SER A 39 -4.94 -1.10 2.03
N LEU A 40 -5.41 0.04 2.51
CA LEU A 40 -6.78 0.22 2.98
C LEU A 40 -7.75 0.32 1.81
N HIS A 41 -8.91 -0.35 1.92
CA HIS A 41 -9.97 -0.36 0.92
C HIS A 41 -11.35 -0.23 1.56
N TYR A 42 -12.26 0.46 0.90
CA TYR A 42 -13.67 0.48 1.29
C TYR A 42 -14.36 -0.84 0.96
N MET A 43 -15.18 -1.33 1.87
CA MET A 43 -15.88 -2.61 1.75
C MET A 43 -17.31 -2.47 1.22
N ARG A 44 -17.80 -1.24 1.09
CA ARG A 44 -19.09 -0.88 0.51
C ARG A 44 -19.05 0.54 -0.03
N ASP A 45 -20.06 0.89 -0.82
CA ASP A 45 -20.30 2.27 -1.22
C ASP A 45 -20.69 3.10 0.02
N MET A 46 -20.18 4.33 0.09
CA MET A 46 -20.47 5.27 1.17
C MET A 46 -20.64 6.67 0.62
N GLU A 47 -21.57 7.42 1.19
CA GLU A 47 -21.86 8.79 0.82
C GLU A 47 -20.98 9.81 1.56
N GLU A 48 -20.92 11.02 1.00
CA GLU A 48 -20.29 12.16 1.66
C GLU A 48 -20.92 12.40 3.05
N GLY A 49 -20.07 12.63 4.04
CA GLY A 49 -20.49 12.90 5.41
C GLY A 49 -20.77 11.66 6.26
N GLU A 50 -20.70 10.44 5.72
CA GLU A 50 -20.74 9.22 6.53
C GLU A 50 -19.51 9.07 7.44
N ILE A 51 -19.68 8.38 8.57
CA ILE A 51 -18.60 8.03 9.49
C ILE A 51 -18.14 6.60 9.18
N ILE A 52 -16.83 6.42 8.96
CA ILE A 52 -16.23 5.12 8.64
C ILE A 52 -16.20 4.24 9.89
N GLN A 53 -16.85 3.08 9.83
CA GLN A 53 -16.77 2.05 10.87
C GLN A 53 -15.72 0.99 10.52
N GLU A 54 -15.32 0.17 11.50
CA GLU A 54 -14.36 -0.93 11.27
C GLU A 54 -14.80 -1.92 10.18
N LYS A 55 -16.11 -2.13 10.02
CA LYS A 55 -16.68 -3.02 8.98
C LYS A 55 -16.61 -2.43 7.58
N ASP A 56 -16.49 -1.10 7.47
CA ASP A 56 -16.58 -0.37 6.21
C ASP A 56 -15.21 -0.30 5.49
N ILE A 57 -14.13 -0.67 6.18
CA ILE A 57 -12.76 -0.59 5.68
C ILE A 57 -11.98 -1.88 5.99
N SER A 58 -11.14 -2.31 5.05
CA SER A 58 -10.31 -3.50 5.24
C SER A 58 -8.93 -3.38 4.60
N ILE A 59 -8.01 -4.23 5.03
CA ILE A 59 -6.64 -4.28 4.53
C ILE A 59 -6.54 -5.37 3.46
N LEU A 60 -6.52 -4.97 2.19
CA LEU A 60 -6.53 -5.87 1.03
C LEU A 60 -5.33 -5.62 0.11
N ARG A 61 -5.07 -6.55 -0.81
CA ARG A 61 -4.13 -6.33 -1.92
C ARG A 61 -4.92 -5.84 -3.14
N THR A 62 -4.34 -4.91 -3.89
CA THR A 62 -5.00 -4.28 -5.05
C THR A 62 -5.10 -5.20 -6.28
N GLU A 63 -4.34 -6.30 -6.30
CA GLU A 63 -4.34 -7.42 -7.29
C GLU A 63 -4.65 -7.02 -8.76
N LYS A 64 -4.18 -5.84 -9.18
CA LYS A 64 -4.26 -5.21 -10.52
C LYS A 64 -5.54 -4.47 -10.91
N ILE A 65 -6.66 -4.59 -10.20
CA ILE A 65 -7.93 -3.94 -10.59
C ILE A 65 -8.27 -2.76 -9.66
N LEU A 66 -7.88 -2.83 -8.39
CA LEU A 66 -8.27 -1.83 -7.40
C LEU A 66 -7.27 -0.67 -7.33
N THR A 67 -7.77 0.52 -7.04
CA THR A 67 -6.94 1.71 -6.76
C THR A 67 -6.15 1.51 -5.48
N VAL A 68 -4.89 1.95 -5.46
CA VAL A 68 -4.03 1.81 -4.27
C VAL A 68 -4.52 2.79 -3.21
N GLY A 69 -4.88 2.25 -2.05
CA GLY A 69 -5.20 3.04 -0.87
C GLY A 69 -3.98 3.28 0.02
N GLU A 70 -4.25 3.86 1.18
CA GLU A 70 -3.24 4.21 2.15
C GLU A 70 -2.66 2.99 2.89
N SER A 71 -1.51 3.20 3.54
CA SER A 71 -0.84 2.16 4.33
C SER A 71 -1.77 1.62 5.42
N PRO A 72 -1.72 0.30 5.72
CA PRO A 72 -2.45 -0.31 6.84
C PRO A 72 -2.21 0.38 8.19
N GLU A 73 -1.06 1.05 8.35
CA GLU A 73 -0.69 1.81 9.54
C GLU A 73 -1.67 2.95 9.86
N PHE A 74 -2.36 3.47 8.83
CA PHE A 74 -3.33 4.55 8.98
C PHE A 74 -4.74 4.07 9.32
N LEU A 75 -4.99 2.77 9.50
CA LEU A 75 -6.34 2.25 9.79
C LEU A 75 -7.04 2.99 10.95
N SER A 76 -6.29 3.30 12.00
CA SER A 76 -6.78 4.02 13.19
C SER A 76 -7.15 5.50 12.94
N LEU A 77 -6.66 6.07 11.83
CA LEU A 77 -7.05 7.40 11.36
C LEU A 77 -8.38 7.34 10.61
N PHE A 78 -8.61 6.30 9.80
CA PHE A 78 -9.83 6.16 9.03
C PHE A 78 -11.04 5.81 9.90
N VAL A 79 -10.90 4.85 10.82
CA VAL A 79 -12.02 4.46 11.69
C VAL A 79 -12.45 5.64 12.57
N GLY A 80 -13.73 5.98 12.49
CA GLY A 80 -14.35 7.12 13.17
C GLY A 80 -14.19 8.46 12.44
N SER A 81 -13.47 8.51 11.31
CA SER A 81 -13.38 9.72 10.49
C SER A 81 -14.59 9.90 9.59
N ARG A 82 -14.90 11.16 9.30
CA ARG A 82 -16.00 11.55 8.41
C ARG A 82 -15.50 11.76 6.99
N LEU A 83 -16.21 11.17 6.02
CA LEU A 83 -15.93 11.34 4.60
C LEU A 83 -16.29 12.75 4.10
N GLN A 84 -15.43 13.36 3.26
CA GLN A 84 -15.77 14.58 2.49
C GLN A 84 -16.26 14.30 1.08
N THR A 85 -16.14 13.07 0.60
CA THR A 85 -16.58 12.70 -0.73
C THR A 85 -17.20 11.32 -0.68
N LYS A 86 -18.13 11.05 -1.59
CA LYS A 86 -18.60 9.68 -1.83
C LYS A 86 -17.44 8.78 -2.27
N VAL A 87 -17.50 7.51 -1.91
CA VAL A 87 -16.49 6.49 -2.23
C VAL A 87 -17.17 5.19 -2.66
N ILE A 88 -16.49 4.43 -3.51
CA ILE A 88 -17.03 3.20 -4.08
C ILE A 88 -16.37 1.97 -3.44
N SER A 89 -17.14 0.91 -3.26
CA SER A 89 -16.66 -0.38 -2.79
C SER A 89 -15.47 -0.88 -3.61
N GLY A 90 -14.42 -1.31 -2.90
CA GLY A 90 -13.18 -1.80 -3.49
C GLY A 90 -12.16 -0.70 -3.81
N GLU A 91 -12.52 0.58 -3.81
CA GLU A 91 -11.55 1.65 -3.99
C GLU A 91 -10.57 1.73 -2.81
N GLY A 92 -9.35 2.13 -3.11
CA GLY A 92 -8.34 2.45 -2.11
C GLY A 92 -8.78 3.65 -1.27
N ALA A 93 -8.70 3.51 0.05
CA ALA A 93 -9.05 4.56 0.98
C ALA A 93 -7.91 5.59 1.06
N LEU A 94 -8.20 6.87 0.80
CA LEU A 94 -7.22 7.96 0.76
C LEU A 94 -7.44 8.94 1.90
N ILE A 95 -6.35 9.46 2.50
CA ILE A 95 -6.43 10.45 3.58
C ILE A 95 -7.15 11.72 3.10
N GLU A 96 -6.97 12.07 1.83
CA GLU A 96 -7.67 13.17 1.16
C GLU A 96 -9.19 13.01 1.09
N GLN A 97 -9.77 11.90 1.53
CA GLN A 97 -11.22 11.71 1.62
C GLN A 97 -11.76 12.00 3.03
N LEU A 98 -10.91 12.37 3.98
CA LEU A 98 -11.25 12.56 5.39
C LEU A 98 -11.31 14.05 5.77
N ILE A 99 -12.32 14.45 6.55
CA ILE A 99 -12.44 15.82 7.09
C ILE A 99 -11.82 15.92 8.49
N ALA A 100 -12.30 15.07 9.41
CA ALA A 100 -11.95 15.08 10.83
C ALA A 100 -12.47 13.80 11.49
N LYS A 101 -11.95 13.46 12.69
CA LYS A 101 -12.57 12.44 13.53
C LYS A 101 -13.94 12.92 13.99
N GLY A 102 -14.99 12.17 13.67
CA GLY A 102 -16.34 12.45 14.14
C GLY A 102 -16.38 12.38 15.67
N ASN A 103 -16.98 13.40 16.30
CA ASN A 103 -17.27 13.32 17.72
C ASN A 103 -18.26 12.18 17.95
N HIS A 104 -17.86 11.18 18.74
CA HIS A 104 -18.80 10.24 19.33
C HIS A 104 -19.69 11.02 20.31
N GLU A 105 -20.85 11.49 19.86
CA GLU A 105 -21.95 11.73 20.79
C GLU A 105 -22.38 10.37 21.32
N LYS A 106 -22.10 10.15 22.61
CA LYS A 106 -22.59 9.01 23.39
C LYS A 106 -24.08 9.16 23.67
#